data_AF-A0A6B2M249-F1
#
_entry.id   AF-A0A6B2M249-F1
#
_cell.length_a   1.000
_cell.length_b   1.000
_cell.length_c   1.000
_cell.angle_alpha   90.00
_cell.angle_beta   90.00
_cell.angle_gamma   90.00
#
_symmetry.space_group_name_H-M   'P 1'
#
loop_
_entity.id
_entity.type
_entity.pdbx_description
1 polymer ?
#
loop_
_entity_poly.entity_id
_entity_poly.type
_entity_poly.pdbx_seq_one_letter_code
_entity_poly.pdbx_strand_id
1 'polypeptide(L)' 'MSPKKKETTFEEALKNLEALVTSMESGDVPLATLVEKFEEGSKLVKTCEERLKQAELKIEKLRQDADKASLEPFAPDAD' A
#
# COMPACT_ATOMS: atom_id res chain seq x y z
N MET A 1 -9.19 22.80 14.19
CA MET A 1 -9.16 21.36 13.86
C MET A 1 -8.57 21.22 12.47
N SER A 2 -7.34 20.70 12.36
CA SER A 2 -6.67 20.53 11.06
C SER A 2 -7.29 19.34 10.32
N PRO A 3 -7.56 19.44 9.00
CA PRO A 3 -8.08 18.30 8.26
C PRO A 3 -7.00 17.21 8.22
N LYS A 4 -7.27 16.06 8.85
CA LYS A 4 -6.46 14.86 8.65
C LYS A 4 -6.52 14.53 7.16
N LYS A 5 -5.39 14.69 6.47
CA LYS A 5 -5.21 14.30 5.07
C LYS A 5 -5.65 12.83 4.98
N LYS A 6 -6.72 12.57 4.23
CA LYS A 6 -7.24 11.21 4.07
C LYS A 6 -6.20 10.43 3.29
N GLU A 7 -5.51 9.53 3.98
CA GLU A 7 -4.54 8.62 3.41
C GLU A 7 -5.26 7.72 2.40
N THR A 8 -4.90 7.78 1.12
CA THR A 8 -5.50 6.96 0.06
C THR A 8 -5.24 5.47 0.35
N THR A 9 -6.29 4.65 0.32
CA THR A 9 -6.13 3.20 0.55
C THR A 9 -5.52 2.52 -0.67
N PHE A 10 -5.10 1.26 -0.52
CA PHE A 10 -4.60 0.47 -1.65
C PHE A 10 -5.67 0.30 -2.73
N GLU A 11 -6.89 -0.04 -2.32
CA GLU A 11 -8.03 -0.30 -3.21
C GLU A 11 -8.44 0.97 -3.97
N GLU A 12 -8.41 2.13 -3.30
CA GLU A 12 -8.67 3.42 -3.94
C GLU A 12 -7.57 3.76 -4.96
N ALA A 13 -6.30 3.58 -4.60
CA ALA A 13 -5.17 3.85 -5.50
C ALA A 13 -5.20 2.92 -6.74
N LEU A 14 -5.49 1.63 -6.54
CA LEU A 14 -5.61 0.65 -7.61
C LEU A 14 -6.76 0.99 -8.55
N LYS A 15 -7.94 1.32 -8.00
CA LYS A 15 -9.11 1.71 -8.81
C LYS A 15 -8.83 2.94 -9.66
N ASN A 16 -8.13 3.93 -9.10
CA ASN A 16 -7.74 5.14 -9.83
C ASN A 16 -6.73 4.81 -10.95
N LEU A 17 -5.80 3.90 -10.70
CA LEU A 17 -4.82 3.45 -11.69
C LEU A 17 -5.51 2.73 -12.86
N GLU A 18 -6.44 1.82 -12.57
CA GLU A 18 -7.23 1.11 -13.59
C GLU A 18 -8.05 2.08 -14.45
N ALA A 19 -8.70 3.07 -13.82
CA ALA A 19 -9.44 4.10 -14.54
C ALA A 19 -8.52 4.96 -15.42
N LEU A 20 -7.33 5.30 -14.92
CA LEU A 20 -6.34 6.06 -15.66
C LEU A 20 -5.85 5.27 -16.89
N VAL A 21 -5.49 3.98 -16.73
CA VAL A 21 -5.08 3.10 -17.84
C VAL A 21 -6.18 2.98 -18.88
N THR A 22 -7.42 2.70 -18.45
CA THR A 22 -8.58 2.63 -19.35
C THR A 22 -8.74 3.93 -20.16
N SER A 23 -8.50 5.08 -19.53
CA SER A 23 -8.58 6.38 -20.18
C SER A 23 -7.41 6.69 -21.14
N MET A 24 -6.30 5.95 -21.07
CA MET A 24 -5.16 6.07 -22.00
C MET A 24 -5.34 5.15 -23.22
N GLU A 25 -6.01 4.01 -23.03
CA GLU A 25 -6.26 3.01 -24.07
C GLU A 25 -7.28 3.46 -25.14
N SER A 26 -8.07 4.51 -24.87
CA SER A 26 -9.07 5.01 -25.81
C SER A 26 -8.49 5.65 -27.08
N GLY A 27 -7.17 5.85 -27.19
CA GLY A 27 -6.48 6.30 -28.40
C GLY A 27 -6.65 7.79 -28.74
N ASP A 28 -7.67 8.46 -28.21
CA ASP A 28 -7.98 9.88 -28.47
C ASP A 28 -7.27 10.88 -27.53
N VAL A 29 -6.29 10.42 -26.75
CA VAL A 29 -5.61 11.27 -25.75
C VAL A 29 -4.44 12.01 -26.41
N PRO A 30 -4.40 13.36 -26.37
CA PRO A 30 -3.25 14.13 -26.86
C PRO A 30 -1.95 13.73 -26.17
N LEU A 31 -0.83 13.78 -26.88
CA LEU A 31 0.49 13.40 -26.36
C LEU A 31 0.84 14.12 -25.04
N ALA A 32 0.59 15.42 -24.94
CA ALA A 32 0.85 16.18 -23.71
C ALA A 32 0.06 15.61 -22.50
N THR A 33 -1.22 15.29 -22.72
CA THR A 33 -2.08 14.68 -21.70
C THR A 33 -1.65 13.24 -21.37
N LEU A 34 -1.10 12.49 -22.34
CA LEU A 34 -0.53 11.16 -22.07
C LEU A 34 0.67 11.24 -21.11
N VAL A 35 1.53 12.25 -21.25
CA VAL A 35 2.66 12.46 -20.33
C VAL A 35 2.15 12.75 -18.92
N GLU A 36 1.17 13.64 -18.77
CA GLU A 36 0.56 13.94 -17.47
C GLU A 36 -0.07 12.71 -16.81
N LYS A 37 -0.86 11.93 -17.58
CA LYS A 37 -1.45 10.68 -17.10
C LYS A 37 -0.38 9.65 -16.72
N PHE A 38 0.71 9.55 -17.46
CA PHE A 38 1.82 8.65 -17.11
C PHE A 38 2.48 9.03 -15.78
N GLU A 39 2.69 10.32 -15.52
CA GLU A 39 3.22 10.79 -14.24
C GLU A 39 2.27 10.50 -13.08
N GLU A 40 0.96 10.70 -13.29
CA GLU A 40 -0.06 10.36 -12.30
C GLU A 40 -0.11 8.84 -12.05
N GLY A 41 -0.11 8.03 -13.11
CA GLY A 41 -0.05 6.58 -13.02
C GLY A 41 1.18 6.10 -12.24
N SER A 42 2.35 6.68 -12.47
CA SER A 42 3.57 6.36 -11.73
C SER A 42 3.45 6.66 -10.22
N LYS A 43 2.76 7.76 -9.85
CA LYS A 43 2.48 8.09 -8.44
C LYS A 43 1.52 7.10 -7.81
N LEU A 44 0.50 6.67 -8.54
CA LEU A 44 -0.46 5.67 -8.08
C LEU A 44 0.21 4.30 -7.87
N VAL A 45 1.03 3.86 -8.83
CA VAL A 45 1.84 2.62 -8.71
C VAL A 45 2.70 2.66 -7.45
N LYS A 46 3.45 3.76 -7.25
CA LYS A 46 4.29 3.92 -6.04
C LYS A 46 3.47 3.86 -4.75
N THR A 47 2.28 4.47 -4.75
CA THR A 47 1.37 4.41 -3.60
C THR A 47 0.92 2.98 -3.32
N CYS A 48 0.57 2.21 -4.36
CA CYS A 48 0.21 0.80 -4.22
C CYS A 48 1.35 -0.02 -3.63
N GLU A 49 2.58 0.13 -4.15
CA GLU A 49 3.77 -0.55 -3.65
C GLU A 49 4.05 -0.21 -2.18
N GLU A 50 3.94 1.06 -1.80
CA GLU A 50 4.12 1.49 -0.42
C GLU A 50 3.08 0.85 0.51
N ARG A 51 1.81 0.79 0.09
CA ARG A 51 0.75 0.15 0.88
C ARG A 51 0.97 -1.35 1.05
N LEU A 52 1.36 -2.05 -0.01
CA LEU A 52 1.68 -3.47 0.04
C LEU A 52 2.85 -3.74 0.97
N LYS A 53 3.93 -2.95 0.87
CA LYS A 53 5.10 -3.06 1.74
C LYS A 53 4.75 -2.84 3.22
N GLN A 54 3.91 -1.85 3.53
CA GLN A 54 3.46 -1.62 4.90
C GLN A 54 2.62 -2.79 5.43
N ALA A 55 1.77 -3.38 4.60
CA ALA A 55 0.99 -4.56 4.97
C ALA A 55 1.90 -5.78 5.25
N GLU A 56 2.88 -6.03 4.38
CA GLU A 56 3.85 -7.11 4.54
C GLU A 56 4.66 -6.96 5.85
N LEU A 57 5.21 -5.78 6.11
CA LEU A 57 5.94 -5.48 7.34
C LEU A 57 5.08 -5.70 8.59
N LYS A 58 3.80 -5.33 8.52
CA LYS A 58 2.86 -5.54 9.63
C LYS A 58 2.60 -7.02 9.88
N ILE A 59 2.42 -7.81 8.82
CA ILE A 59 2.23 -9.27 8.92
C ILE A 59 3.48 -9.92 9.52
N GLU A 60 4.67 -9.55 9.03
CA GLU A 60 5.92 -10.11 9.52
C GLU A 60 6.12 -9.81 11.02
N LYS A 61 5.82 -8.59 11.45
CA LYS A 61 5.91 -8.21 12.86
C LYS A 61 4.95 -9.01 13.74
N LEU A 62 3.70 -9.17 13.30
CA LEU A 62 2.72 -10.01 14.00
C LEU A 62 3.18 -11.47 14.11
N ARG A 63 3.83 -12.02 13.07
CA ARG A 63 4.39 -13.38 13.09
C ARG A 63 5.52 -13.49 14.11
N GLN A 64 6.43 -12.52 14.15
CA GLN A 64 7.54 -12.50 15.12
C GLN A 64 7.03 -12.37 16.56
N ASP A 65 6.01 -11.55 16.79
CA ASP A 65 5.43 -11.37 18.12
C ASP A 65 4.72 -12.66 18.60
N ALA A 66 4.00 -13.35 17.70
CA ALA A 66 3.38 -14.64 18.00
C ALA A 66 4.40 -15.74 18.33
N ASP A 67 5.52 -15.77 17.61
CA ASP A 67 6.61 -16.74 17.85
C ASP A 67 7.27 -16.51 19.21
N LYS A 68 7.52 -15.24 19.59
CA LYS A 68 8.03 -14.88 20.92
C LYS A 68 7.08 -15.26 22.05
N ALA A 69 5.78 -15.04 21.88
CA ALA A 69 4.77 -15.44 22.86
C ALA A 69 4.72 -16.97 23.06
N SER A 70 5.09 -17.76 22.04
CA SER A 70 5.18 -19.21 22.14
C SER A 70 6.46 -19.70 22.83
N LEU A 71 7.47 -18.84 23.01
CA LEU A 71 8.79 -19.20 23.51
C LEU A 71 9.08 -18.65 24.91
N GLU A 72 8.10 -18.08 25.61
CA GLU A 72 8.32 -17.65 26.99
C GLU A 72 8.76 -18.85 27.85
N PRO A 73 10.00 -18.86 28.37
CA PRO A 73 10.48 -19.96 29.18
C PRO A 73 9.60 -20.05 30.42
N PHE A 74 8.98 -21.22 30.62
CA PHE A 74 8.42 -21.55 31.92
C PHE A 74 9.58 -21.56 32.91
N ALA A 75 9.68 -20.52 33.73
CA ALA A 75 10.54 -20.55 34.90
C ALA A 75 9.87 -21.51 35.88
N PRO A 76 10.40 -22.72 36.12
CA PRO A 76 9.86 -23.54 37.20
C PRO A 76 10.11 -22.76 38.48
N ASP A 77 9.04 -22.47 39.22
CA ASP A 77 9.14 -21.96 40.58
C ASP A 77 10.07 -22.90 41.35
N ALA A 78 11.23 -22.37 41.75
CA ALA A 78 12.19 -23.09 42.55
C ALA A 78 11.71 -23.07 43.99
N ASP A 79 10.96 -24.10 44.39
CA ASP A 79 10.74 -24.51 45.79
C ASP A 79 10.74 -26.05 45.89
#